data_AF-A0A1I1CPN3-F1
#
_entry.id   AF-A0A1I1CPN3-F1
#
_cell.length_a   1.000
_cell.length_b   1.000
_cell.length_c   1.000
_cell.angle_alpha   90.00
_cell.angle_beta   90.00
_cell.angle_gamma   90.00
#
_symmetry.space_group_name_H-M   'P 1'
#
loop_
_entity.id
_entity.type
_entity.pdbx_description
1 polymer ?
#
loop_
_entity_poly.entity_id
_entity_poly.type
_entity_poly.pdbx_seq_one_letter_code
_entity_poly.pdbx_strand_id
1 'polypeptide(L)'
;GDQDAEGNYIGSATVTVTATDADSGVDTVEYQLDGGAYQAYTTPITVDTAGEHTLQYRATDNSGNTSEAGSVIFTVTEPAPDDSTAPEVSGEVSGDQDAEGNYVGSATVTVTATDADSGLDTVHFAIDGGSYNPYTEPIVVSEPGEHTVSFRATDNAGNTSEIASVSFTVVAEDPDDTAPPQVNAEVTGDQDAEGNYVGSATVTLSASDTGSGVFALRYSLDGGSFTPYDDPLVLTAPGEHTVLYRATDNAGNVSETGSLTFTVVASDSDACPGSDVRETVIIGNNDSTVANVDTGDGCTINDLIDENGEYANHGKFVKHVRQVTDALVADGIISDQEKGRIMNAAARSDVGK
;
A
#
# COMPACT_ATOMS: atom_id res chain seq x y z
N GLY A 1 -33.05 2.10 5.21
CA GLY A 1 -32.22 3.19 4.72
C GLY A 1 -31.34 2.67 3.61
N ASP A 2 -30.27 3.40 3.35
CA ASP A 2 -29.16 2.97 2.49
C ASP A 2 -28.43 1.78 3.15
N GLN A 3 -27.82 0.93 2.33
CA GLN A 3 -27.10 -0.26 2.79
C GLN A 3 -25.67 -0.30 2.26
N ASP A 4 -24.74 -0.83 3.05
CA ASP A 4 -23.39 -1.16 2.59
C ASP A 4 -23.36 -2.43 1.72
N ALA A 5 -22.17 -2.81 1.24
CA ALA A 5 -21.99 -3.98 0.36
C ALA A 5 -22.34 -5.31 1.07
N GLU A 6 -22.29 -5.31 2.40
CA GLU A 6 -22.59 -6.43 3.29
C GLU A 6 -24.09 -6.50 3.66
N GLY A 7 -24.87 -5.47 3.31
CA GLY A 7 -26.31 -5.38 3.54
C GLY A 7 -26.71 -4.75 4.89
N ASN A 8 -25.77 -4.17 5.64
CA ASN A 8 -26.07 -3.42 6.86
C ASN A 8 -26.64 -2.05 6.52
N TYR A 9 -27.58 -1.55 7.32
CA TYR A 9 -28.15 -0.22 7.13
C TYR A 9 -27.21 0.88 7.64
N ILE A 10 -26.90 1.86 6.81
CA ILE A 10 -26.00 2.96 7.17
C ILE A 10 -26.80 4.07 7.85
N GLY A 11 -26.44 4.39 9.09
CA GLY A 11 -27.03 5.45 9.93
C GLY A 11 -28.44 5.18 10.43
N SER A 12 -29.34 4.60 9.61
CA SER A 12 -30.67 4.19 10.08
C SER A 12 -31.36 3.12 9.24
N ALA A 13 -32.15 2.29 9.92
CA ALA A 13 -33.11 1.35 9.34
C ALA A 13 -34.55 1.80 9.60
N THR A 14 -35.46 1.52 8.66
CA THR A 14 -36.90 1.75 8.83
C THR A 14 -37.64 0.43 8.64
N VAL A 15 -38.36 -0.02 9.67
CA VAL A 15 -39.14 -1.26 9.63
C VAL A 15 -40.62 -0.96 9.53
N THR A 16 -41.28 -1.61 8.57
CA THR A 16 -42.73 -1.55 8.37
C THR A 16 -43.33 -2.92 8.61
N VAL A 17 -44.34 -3.00 9.48
CA VAL A 17 -45.08 -4.24 9.76
C VAL A 17 -46.44 -4.17 9.08
N THR A 18 -46.85 -5.29 8.46
CA THR A 18 -48.19 -5.44 7.89
C THR A 18 -48.82 -6.72 8.42
N ALA A 19 -50.13 -6.70 8.65
CA ALA A 19 -50.89 -7.85 9.11
C ALA A 19 -52.21 -7.92 8.33
N THR A 20 -52.68 -9.14 8.10
CA THR A 20 -53.94 -9.41 7.41
C THR A 20 -54.64 -10.57 8.10
N ASP A 21 -55.94 -10.45 8.32
CA ASP A 21 -56.81 -11.55 8.75
C ASP A 21 -58.07 -11.52 7.87
N ALA A 22 -58.46 -12.69 7.34
CA ALA A 22 -59.52 -12.79 6.34
C ALA A 22 -60.92 -12.97 6.94
N ASP A 23 -61.01 -13.45 8.18
CA ASP A 23 -62.27 -13.83 8.81
C ASP A 23 -62.83 -12.73 9.71
N SER A 24 -62.05 -12.28 10.69
CA SER A 24 -62.47 -11.28 11.67
C SER A 24 -61.76 -9.93 11.52
N GLY A 25 -60.71 -9.87 10.71
CA GLY A 25 -59.89 -8.68 10.51
C GLY A 25 -58.91 -8.46 11.66
N VAL A 26 -57.89 -7.63 11.41
CA VAL A 26 -56.85 -7.30 12.39
C VAL A 26 -57.38 -6.25 13.36
N ASP A 27 -57.26 -6.51 14.67
CA ASP A 27 -57.57 -5.55 15.75
C ASP A 27 -56.31 -4.75 16.12
N THR A 28 -55.23 -5.44 16.48
CA THR A 28 -53.97 -4.79 16.88
C THR A 28 -52.76 -5.43 16.22
N VAL A 29 -51.72 -4.62 16.01
CA VAL A 29 -50.36 -5.07 15.69
C VAL A 29 -49.46 -4.53 16.78
N GLU A 30 -48.59 -5.37 17.32
CA GLU A 30 -47.63 -5.00 18.35
C GLU A 30 -46.23 -5.45 17.94
N TYR A 31 -45.22 -4.73 18.42
CA TYR A 31 -43.82 -5.07 18.22
C TYR A 31 -43.02 -4.91 19.51
N GLN A 32 -41.90 -5.63 19.61
CA GLN A 32 -40.84 -5.35 20.57
C GLN A 32 -39.51 -5.21 19.82
N LEU A 33 -38.70 -4.24 20.23
CA LEU A 33 -37.34 -4.03 19.74
C LEU A 33 -36.36 -4.48 20.83
N ASP A 34 -35.39 -5.30 20.46
CA ASP A 34 -34.24 -5.72 21.27
C ASP A 34 -34.60 -6.31 22.64
N GLY A 35 -35.67 -7.11 22.69
CA GLY A 35 -36.13 -7.75 23.92
C GLY A 35 -36.86 -6.83 24.90
N GLY A 36 -37.20 -5.61 24.47
CA GLY A 36 -38.05 -4.69 25.22
C GLY A 36 -39.51 -5.18 25.35
N ALA A 37 -40.36 -4.36 25.97
CA ALA A 37 -41.78 -4.63 26.07
C ALA A 37 -42.49 -4.48 24.71
N TYR A 38 -43.55 -5.25 24.49
CA TYR A 38 -44.43 -5.07 23.33
C TYR A 38 -45.11 -3.69 23.37
N GLN A 39 -45.14 -3.04 22.22
CA GLN A 39 -45.73 -1.73 21.98
C GLN A 39 -46.63 -1.80 20.75
N ALA A 40 -47.71 -1.01 20.73
CA ALA A 40 -48.61 -0.95 19.58
C ALA A 40 -47.89 -0.35 18.36
N TYR A 41 -47.96 -1.05 17.24
CA TYR A 41 -47.46 -0.58 15.95
C TYR A 41 -48.48 0.38 15.32
N THR A 42 -48.16 1.67 15.32
CA THR A 42 -49.02 2.72 14.76
C THR A 42 -48.37 3.49 13.61
N THR A 43 -47.04 3.50 13.56
CA THR A 43 -46.23 4.10 12.49
C THR A 43 -44.98 3.24 12.22
N PRO A 44 -44.33 3.38 11.04
CA PRO A 44 -43.04 2.76 10.79
C PRO A 44 -42.02 3.07 11.88
N ILE A 45 -41.16 2.09 12.17
CA ILE A 45 -40.19 2.15 13.26
C ILE A 45 -38.85 2.54 12.67
N THR A 46 -38.27 3.66 13.12
CA THR A 46 -36.90 4.05 12.78
C THR A 46 -35.96 3.59 13.88
N VAL A 47 -34.86 2.94 13.49
CA VAL A 47 -33.76 2.56 14.37
C VAL A 47 -32.50 3.21 13.83
N ASP A 48 -31.93 4.13 14.60
CA ASP A 48 -30.78 4.99 14.25
C ASP A 48 -29.57 4.78 15.18
N THR A 49 -29.66 3.80 16.09
CA THR A 49 -28.54 3.36 16.92
C THR A 49 -27.76 2.29 16.18
N ALA A 50 -26.42 2.34 16.23
CA ALA A 50 -25.60 1.29 15.64
C ALA A 50 -25.64 0.00 16.47
N GLY A 51 -25.58 -1.15 15.79
CA GLY A 51 -25.63 -2.47 16.37
C GLY A 51 -26.52 -3.44 15.59
N GLU A 52 -26.51 -4.71 16.02
CA GLU A 52 -27.50 -5.69 15.59
C GLU A 52 -28.80 -5.48 16.37
N HIS A 53 -29.91 -5.43 15.65
CA HIS A 53 -31.24 -5.22 16.19
C HIS A 53 -32.16 -6.38 15.85
N THR A 54 -32.99 -6.78 16.80
CA THR A 54 -34.04 -7.77 16.62
C THR A 54 -35.40 -7.14 16.84
N LEU A 55 -36.20 -7.07 15.79
CA LEU A 55 -37.61 -6.72 15.89
C LEU A 55 -38.45 -7.99 15.93
N GLN A 56 -39.25 -8.17 16.98
CA GLN A 56 -40.31 -9.17 16.99
C GLN A 56 -41.67 -8.48 16.86
N TYR A 57 -42.61 -9.11 16.16
CA TYR A 57 -43.93 -8.52 15.92
C TYR A 57 -45.01 -9.60 15.91
N ARG A 58 -46.22 -9.22 16.33
CA ARG A 58 -47.39 -10.09 16.35
C ARG A 58 -48.66 -9.27 16.12
N ALA A 59 -49.73 -9.92 15.68
CA ALA A 59 -51.02 -9.29 15.51
C ALA A 59 -52.11 -10.05 16.29
N THR A 60 -53.12 -9.34 16.76
CA THR A 60 -54.34 -9.92 17.36
C THR A 60 -55.54 -9.56 16.49
N ASP A 61 -56.41 -10.51 16.23
CA ASP A 61 -57.65 -10.32 15.46
C ASP A 61 -58.82 -9.80 16.31
N ASN A 62 -59.94 -9.42 15.69
CA ASN A 62 -61.14 -8.93 16.43
C ASN A 62 -61.82 -10.01 17.29
N SER A 63 -61.41 -11.27 17.18
CA SER A 63 -61.90 -12.38 17.99
C SER A 63 -60.98 -12.69 19.18
N GLY A 64 -59.86 -11.96 19.32
CA GLY A 64 -58.89 -12.12 20.39
C GLY A 64 -57.84 -13.21 20.13
N ASN A 65 -57.69 -13.71 18.90
CA ASN A 65 -56.63 -14.66 18.55
C ASN A 65 -55.34 -13.89 18.21
N THR A 66 -54.24 -14.23 18.87
CA THR A 66 -52.91 -13.65 18.61
C THR A 66 -52.07 -14.57 17.72
N SER A 67 -51.41 -14.01 16.71
CA SER A 67 -50.48 -14.73 15.84
C SER A 67 -49.26 -15.25 16.61
N GLU A 68 -48.57 -16.23 16.02
CA GLU A 68 -47.18 -16.48 16.41
C GLU A 68 -46.35 -15.21 16.18
N ALA A 69 -45.34 -14.98 17.01
CA ALA A 69 -44.46 -13.83 16.87
C ALA A 69 -43.51 -14.05 15.67
N GLY A 70 -43.56 -13.16 14.70
CA GLY A 70 -42.55 -13.04 13.66
C GLY A 70 -41.32 -12.31 14.18
N SER A 71 -40.18 -12.49 13.51
CA SER A 71 -38.94 -11.79 13.86
C SER A 71 -38.14 -11.42 12.61
N VAL A 72 -37.50 -10.25 12.65
CA VAL A 72 -36.47 -9.82 11.70
C VAL A 72 -35.24 -9.33 12.46
N ILE A 73 -34.07 -9.68 11.95
CA ILE A 73 -32.77 -9.23 12.46
C ILE A 73 -32.13 -8.35 11.39
N PHE A 74 -31.58 -7.21 11.79
CA PHE A 74 -30.87 -6.30 10.91
C PHE A 74 -29.77 -5.57 11.68
N THR A 75 -28.72 -5.16 10.98
CA THR A 75 -27.62 -4.39 11.55
C THR A 75 -27.72 -2.95 11.08
N VAL A 76 -27.53 -2.01 12.00
CA VAL A 76 -27.30 -0.59 11.69
C VAL A 76 -25.83 -0.28 11.97
N THR A 77 -25.14 0.32 11.01
CA THR A 77 -23.77 0.81 11.19
C THR A 77 -23.80 2.32 11.36
N GLU A 78 -22.84 2.87 12.11
CA GLU A 78 -22.63 4.32 12.10
C GLU A 78 -22.23 4.74 10.67
N PRO A 79 -22.74 5.88 10.17
CA PRO A 79 -22.16 6.44 8.96
C PRO A 79 -20.67 6.68 9.23
N ALA A 80 -19.82 6.47 8.22
CA ALA A 80 -18.45 6.93 8.31
C ALA A 80 -18.46 8.42 8.72
N PRO A 81 -17.57 8.87 9.62
CA PRO A 81 -17.52 10.29 9.95
C PRO A 81 -17.33 11.08 8.66
N ASP A 82 -18.12 12.13 8.47
CA ASP A 82 -17.87 13.09 7.39
C ASP A 82 -16.46 13.64 7.60
N ASP A 83 -15.56 13.35 6.66
CA ASP A 83 -14.23 13.92 6.68
C ASP A 83 -14.33 15.43 6.45
N SER A 84 -13.74 16.17 7.37
CA SER A 84 -13.69 17.64 7.37
C SER A 84 -12.26 18.16 7.44
N THR A 85 -11.28 17.25 7.42
CA THR A 85 -9.86 17.57 7.40
C THR A 85 -9.48 17.85 5.95
N ALA A 86 -8.89 19.01 5.67
CA ALA A 86 -8.38 19.26 4.33
C ALA A 86 -7.03 18.55 4.12
N PRO A 87 -6.69 18.14 2.88
CA PRO A 87 -5.38 17.56 2.57
C PRO A 87 -4.21 18.46 2.95
N GLU A 88 -3.08 17.84 3.27
CA GLU A 88 -1.79 18.51 3.31
C GLU A 88 -1.14 18.44 1.92
N VAL A 89 -0.54 19.55 1.46
CA VAL A 89 0.14 19.62 0.16
C VAL A 89 1.47 20.37 0.27
N SER A 90 2.49 19.85 -0.39
CA SER A 90 3.85 20.40 -0.42
C SER A 90 4.46 20.26 -1.82
N GLY A 91 5.54 20.99 -2.07
CA GLY A 91 6.24 20.96 -3.34
C GLY A 91 7.75 21.06 -3.14
N GLU A 92 8.49 20.34 -3.97
CA GLU A 92 9.95 20.32 -4.00
C GLU A 92 10.42 20.77 -5.38
N VAL A 93 11.45 21.61 -5.43
CA VAL A 93 12.09 22.07 -6.66
C VAL A 93 13.44 21.40 -6.80
N SER A 94 13.73 20.86 -7.98
CA SER A 94 14.96 20.15 -8.29
C SER A 94 15.50 20.58 -9.66
N GLY A 95 16.80 20.37 -9.87
CA GLY A 95 17.53 20.73 -11.08
C GLY A 95 18.95 21.17 -10.77
N ASP A 96 19.75 21.37 -11.82
CA ASP A 96 21.10 21.89 -11.67
C ASP A 96 21.07 23.36 -11.25
N GLN A 97 21.92 23.72 -10.29
CA GLN A 97 21.99 25.08 -9.76
C GLN A 97 23.37 25.70 -9.93
N ASP A 98 23.40 27.00 -10.21
CA ASP A 98 24.61 27.81 -10.16
C ASP A 98 25.05 28.11 -8.71
N ALA A 99 26.16 28.83 -8.54
CA ALA A 99 26.69 29.19 -7.23
C ALA A 99 25.77 30.15 -6.43
N GLU A 100 24.84 30.81 -7.11
CA GLU A 100 23.85 31.73 -6.53
C GLU A 100 22.52 31.03 -6.19
N GLY A 101 22.37 29.75 -6.56
CA GLY A 101 21.18 28.95 -6.31
C GLY A 101 20.08 29.08 -7.38
N ASN A 102 20.38 29.69 -8.54
CA ASN A 102 19.46 29.71 -9.67
C ASN A 102 19.55 28.40 -10.44
N TYR A 103 18.42 27.92 -10.95
CA TYR A 103 18.36 26.71 -11.76
C TYR A 103 18.84 26.97 -13.18
N VAL A 104 19.76 26.15 -13.68
CA VAL A 104 20.39 26.31 -15.00
C VAL A 104 19.60 25.52 -16.04
N GLY A 105 19.14 26.19 -17.08
CA GLY A 105 18.37 25.61 -18.18
C GLY A 105 16.93 25.26 -17.83
N SER A 106 16.69 24.60 -16.70
CA SER A 106 15.34 24.32 -16.20
C SER A 106 15.28 23.96 -14.71
N ALA A 107 14.10 24.10 -14.13
CA ALA A 107 13.75 23.57 -12.82
C ALA A 107 12.55 22.63 -12.93
N THR A 108 12.53 21.56 -12.13
CA THR A 108 11.43 20.61 -12.04
C THR A 108 10.77 20.69 -10.68
N VAL A 109 9.45 20.91 -10.66
CA VAL A 109 8.64 20.93 -9.44
C VAL A 109 7.86 19.64 -9.29
N THR A 110 8.09 18.93 -8.20
CA THR A 110 7.31 17.75 -7.79
C THR A 110 6.36 18.15 -6.66
N VAL A 111 5.09 17.81 -6.78
CA VAL A 111 4.05 18.13 -5.78
C VAL A 111 3.63 16.85 -5.10
N THR A 112 3.61 16.88 -3.76
CA THR A 112 3.13 15.78 -2.93
C THR A 112 1.90 16.26 -2.17
N ALA A 113 0.85 15.46 -2.18
CA ALA A 113 -0.32 15.67 -1.34
C ALA A 113 -0.59 14.40 -0.54
N THR A 114 -1.20 14.55 0.63
CA THR A 114 -1.67 13.44 1.46
C THR A 114 -2.94 13.83 2.18
N ASP A 115 -3.87 12.89 2.28
CA ASP A 115 -5.03 12.97 3.15
C ASP A 115 -5.19 11.61 3.85
N ALA A 116 -5.38 11.62 5.18
CA ALA A 116 -5.37 10.42 6.00
C ALA A 116 -6.78 9.83 6.23
N ASP A 117 -7.83 10.62 6.02
CA ASP A 117 -9.19 10.29 6.43
C ASP A 117 -9.99 9.76 5.23
N SER A 118 -10.24 10.59 4.21
CA SER A 118 -10.95 10.19 2.99
C SER A 118 -10.04 9.93 1.79
N GLY A 119 -8.76 10.28 1.89
CA GLY A 119 -7.80 10.15 0.80
C GLY A 119 -8.00 11.20 -0.29
N LEU A 120 -7.09 11.25 -1.26
CA LEU A 120 -7.06 12.31 -2.26
C LEU A 120 -8.01 12.06 -3.44
N ASP A 121 -8.65 13.12 -3.93
CA ASP A 121 -9.39 13.15 -5.18
C ASP A 121 -8.56 13.82 -6.29
N THR A 122 -8.15 15.09 -6.10
CA THR A 122 -7.38 15.82 -7.13
C THR A 122 -6.26 16.68 -6.56
N VAL A 123 -5.23 16.91 -7.38
CA VAL A 123 -4.18 17.91 -7.14
C VAL A 123 -4.13 18.84 -8.36
N HIS A 124 -4.05 20.14 -8.13
CA HIS A 124 -3.97 21.15 -9.18
C HIS A 124 -2.83 22.13 -8.92
N PHE A 125 -2.23 22.66 -9.99
CA PHE A 125 -1.16 23.65 -9.92
C PHE A 125 -1.38 24.82 -10.90
N ALA A 126 -0.78 25.97 -10.60
CA ALA A 126 -0.71 27.14 -11.47
C ALA A 126 0.70 27.72 -11.48
N ILE A 127 1.19 28.10 -12.67
CA ILE A 127 2.49 28.76 -12.87
C ILE A 127 2.27 30.26 -13.02
N ASP A 128 3.02 31.07 -12.28
CA ASP A 128 3.09 32.54 -12.38
C ASP A 128 1.72 33.23 -12.30
N GLY A 129 0.84 32.73 -11.43
CA GLY A 129 -0.52 33.25 -11.24
C GLY A 129 -1.49 32.92 -12.38
N GLY A 130 -1.13 31.99 -13.26
CA GLY A 130 -1.99 31.47 -14.31
C GLY A 130 -3.20 30.67 -13.81
N SER A 131 -3.85 29.97 -14.72
CA SER A 131 -4.98 29.08 -14.38
C SER A 131 -4.49 27.78 -13.73
N TYR A 132 -5.30 27.23 -12.83
CA TYR A 132 -5.04 25.92 -12.24
C TYR A 132 -5.28 24.79 -13.25
N ASN A 133 -4.29 23.91 -13.40
CA ASN A 133 -4.31 22.72 -14.24
C ASN A 133 -4.13 21.47 -13.36
N PRO A 134 -4.63 20.30 -13.77
CA PRO A 134 -4.43 19.07 -13.01
C PRO A 134 -2.94 18.69 -12.95
N TYR A 135 -2.45 18.36 -11.76
CA TYR A 135 -1.11 17.81 -11.57
C TYR A 135 -1.16 16.30 -11.81
N THR A 136 -0.45 15.85 -12.84
CA THR A 136 -0.37 14.43 -13.24
C THR A 136 1.06 13.93 -13.37
N GLU A 137 2.00 14.84 -13.60
CA GLU A 137 3.43 14.59 -13.76
C GLU A 137 4.21 15.81 -13.21
N PRO A 138 5.50 15.65 -12.86
CA PRO A 138 6.36 16.77 -12.46
C PRO A 138 6.36 17.93 -13.46
N ILE A 139 6.41 19.16 -12.95
CA ILE A 139 6.28 20.38 -13.75
C ILE A 139 7.67 20.90 -14.11
N VAL A 140 8.01 20.89 -15.40
CA VAL A 140 9.29 21.44 -15.88
C VAL A 140 9.10 22.88 -16.34
N VAL A 141 9.92 23.79 -15.81
CA VAL A 141 9.98 25.20 -16.20
C VAL A 141 11.38 25.51 -16.73
N SER A 142 11.47 25.85 -18.02
CA SER A 142 12.74 26.10 -18.72
C SER A 142 12.89 27.54 -19.24
N GLU A 143 11.87 28.38 -19.07
CA GLU A 143 11.97 29.79 -19.45
C GLU A 143 12.84 30.52 -18.43
N PRO A 144 13.83 31.34 -18.84
CA PRO A 144 14.61 32.11 -17.88
C PRO A 144 13.78 33.21 -17.19
N GLY A 145 13.92 33.33 -15.88
CA GLY A 145 13.20 34.32 -15.06
C GLY A 145 12.88 33.83 -13.66
N GLU A 146 12.24 34.70 -12.87
CA GLU A 146 11.64 34.31 -11.59
C GLU A 146 10.29 33.65 -11.84
N HIS A 147 10.08 32.51 -11.20
CA HIS A 147 8.86 31.72 -11.32
C HIS A 147 8.26 31.40 -9.96
N THR A 148 6.94 31.24 -9.93
CA THR A 148 6.20 30.73 -8.77
C THR A 148 5.21 29.66 -9.21
N VAL A 149 5.31 28.47 -8.62
CA VAL A 149 4.34 27.39 -8.81
C VAL A 149 3.49 27.29 -7.56
N SER A 150 2.19 27.57 -7.71
CA SER A 150 1.19 27.42 -6.64
C SER A 150 0.42 26.12 -6.83
N PHE A 151 0.04 25.43 -5.77
CA PHE A 151 -0.67 24.17 -5.83
C PHE A 151 -1.66 24.00 -4.66
N ARG A 152 -2.68 23.18 -4.89
CA ARG A 152 -3.71 22.81 -3.92
C ARG A 152 -4.24 21.41 -4.20
N ALA A 153 -4.74 20.74 -3.18
CA ALA A 153 -5.34 19.41 -3.27
C ALA A 153 -6.78 19.41 -2.74
N THR A 154 -7.59 18.48 -3.25
CA THR A 154 -8.97 18.21 -2.79
C THR A 154 -9.09 16.72 -2.48
N ASP A 155 -9.72 16.39 -1.34
CA ASP A 155 -9.97 15.01 -0.92
C ASP A 155 -11.29 14.44 -1.49
N ASN A 156 -11.57 13.15 -1.20
CA ASN A 156 -12.81 12.49 -1.64
C ASN A 156 -14.07 12.98 -0.91
N ALA A 157 -13.93 13.67 0.21
CA ALA A 157 -15.03 14.34 0.93
C ALA A 157 -15.31 15.77 0.41
N GLY A 158 -14.46 16.30 -0.48
CA GLY A 158 -14.57 17.62 -1.09
C GLY A 158 -13.89 18.74 -0.30
N ASN A 159 -13.13 18.46 0.77
CA ASN A 159 -12.33 19.49 1.44
C ASN A 159 -11.13 19.85 0.56
N THR A 160 -10.74 21.14 0.56
CA THR A 160 -9.64 21.65 -0.26
C THR A 160 -8.58 22.27 0.64
N SER A 161 -7.31 21.93 0.38
CA SER A 161 -6.16 22.46 1.11
C SER A 161 -6.05 23.99 1.00
N GLU A 162 -5.30 24.60 1.91
CA GLU A 162 -4.74 25.93 1.65
C GLU A 162 -3.83 25.88 0.40
N ILE A 163 -3.69 27.02 -0.28
CA ILE A 163 -2.77 27.13 -1.42
C ILE A 163 -1.35 27.20 -0.87
N ALA A 164 -0.51 26.25 -1.26
CA ALA A 164 0.93 26.29 -1.05
C ALA A 164 1.66 26.67 -2.34
N SER A 165 2.91 27.12 -2.22
CA SER A 165 3.70 27.53 -3.39
C SER A 165 5.19 27.39 -3.17
N VAL A 166 5.93 27.20 -4.26
CA VAL A 166 7.39 27.30 -4.33
C VAL A 166 7.78 28.39 -5.32
N SER A 167 8.86 29.12 -5.04
CA SER A 167 9.42 30.16 -5.91
C SER A 167 10.89 29.87 -6.19
N PHE A 168 11.31 30.10 -7.43
CA PHE A 168 12.66 29.83 -7.89
C PHE A 168 13.02 30.70 -9.10
N THR A 169 14.30 30.78 -9.43
CA THR A 169 14.80 31.50 -10.63
C THR A 169 15.41 30.51 -11.59
N VAL A 170 15.10 30.63 -12.87
CA VAL A 170 15.75 29.91 -13.97
C VAL A 170 16.66 30.85 -14.73
N VAL A 171 17.87 30.40 -15.05
CA VAL A 171 18.83 31.10 -15.91
C VAL A 171 19.11 30.27 -17.16
N ALA A 172 19.49 30.93 -18.26
CA ALA A 172 19.85 30.24 -19.49
C ALA A 172 21.16 29.46 -19.30
N GLU A 173 21.27 28.31 -19.96
CA GLU A 173 22.52 27.54 -20.07
C GLU A 173 23.62 28.38 -20.73
N ASP A 174 24.88 28.21 -20.29
CA ASP A 174 26.05 28.77 -20.96
C ASP A 174 26.56 27.80 -22.04
N PRO A 175 26.35 28.08 -23.34
CA PRO A 175 26.79 27.19 -24.42
C PRO A 175 28.32 27.15 -24.59
N ASP A 176 29.05 28.10 -24.00
CA ASP A 176 30.51 28.16 -24.04
C ASP A 176 31.15 27.57 -22.77
N ASP A 177 30.37 26.84 -21.96
CA ASP A 177 30.86 26.17 -20.76
C ASP A 177 31.99 25.18 -21.08
N THR A 178 33.02 25.22 -20.24
CA THR A 178 34.22 24.37 -20.34
C THR A 178 34.51 23.60 -19.06
N ALA A 179 33.72 23.82 -18.00
CA ALA A 179 33.83 23.09 -16.76
C ALA A 179 33.11 21.75 -16.92
N PRO A 180 33.73 20.61 -16.60
CA PRO A 180 33.01 19.34 -16.60
C PRO A 180 32.10 19.22 -15.36
N PRO A 181 31.00 18.44 -15.46
CA PRO A 181 30.15 18.13 -14.31
C PRO A 181 30.91 17.51 -13.14
N GLN A 182 30.37 17.73 -11.94
CA GLN A 182 30.75 16.97 -10.74
C GLN A 182 29.79 15.80 -10.55
N VAL A 183 30.32 14.64 -10.15
CA VAL A 183 29.52 13.44 -9.89
C VAL A 183 29.81 12.91 -8.50
N ASN A 184 28.75 12.69 -7.73
CA ASN A 184 28.78 12.08 -6.41
C ASN A 184 28.19 10.68 -6.46
N ALA A 185 28.70 9.79 -5.62
CA ALA A 185 28.21 8.42 -5.47
C ALA A 185 28.09 8.08 -4.00
N GLU A 186 26.98 7.45 -3.63
CA GLU A 186 26.69 6.96 -2.28
C GLU A 186 26.28 5.50 -2.35
N VAL A 187 26.68 4.70 -1.35
CA VAL A 187 26.20 3.32 -1.18
C VAL A 187 25.55 3.18 0.18
N THR A 188 24.29 2.75 0.18
CA THR A 188 23.50 2.51 1.39
C THR A 188 23.08 1.05 1.47
N GLY A 189 22.69 0.63 2.67
CA GLY A 189 22.28 -0.74 2.99
C GLY A 189 22.76 -1.12 4.39
N ASP A 190 22.21 -2.21 4.92
CA ASP A 190 22.66 -2.75 6.21
C ASP A 190 24.08 -3.32 6.05
N GLN A 191 24.95 -3.02 7.01
CA GLN A 191 26.34 -3.47 6.98
C GLN A 191 26.66 -4.40 8.15
N ASP A 192 27.50 -5.40 7.90
CA ASP A 192 28.09 -6.22 8.96
C ASP A 192 29.23 -5.46 9.69
N ALA A 193 29.87 -6.13 10.67
CA ALA A 193 30.95 -5.52 11.45
C ALA A 193 32.23 -5.26 10.63
N GLU A 194 32.36 -5.92 9.47
CA GLU A 194 33.46 -5.79 8.53
C GLU A 194 33.19 -4.72 7.45
N GLY A 195 31.98 -4.15 7.42
CA GLY A 195 31.55 -3.13 6.47
C GLY A 195 31.03 -3.67 5.14
N ASN A 196 30.75 -4.98 5.04
CA ASN A 196 30.09 -5.55 3.87
C ASN A 196 28.58 -5.31 3.95
N TYR A 197 27.97 -5.05 2.80
CA TYR A 197 26.52 -4.87 2.72
C TYR A 197 25.81 -6.23 2.76
N VAL A 198 24.83 -6.37 3.64
CA VAL A 198 24.17 -7.63 3.95
C VAL A 198 22.87 -7.73 3.17
N GLY A 199 22.73 -8.79 2.35
CA GLY A 199 21.57 -9.04 1.51
C GLY A 199 21.48 -8.13 0.28
N SER A 200 21.71 -6.82 0.43
CA SER A 200 21.74 -5.88 -0.67
C SER A 200 22.53 -4.60 -0.36
N ALA A 201 23.04 -3.97 -1.42
CA ALA A 201 23.54 -2.60 -1.41
C ALA A 201 22.78 -1.77 -2.45
N THR A 202 22.49 -0.51 -2.13
CA THR A 202 21.91 0.45 -3.09
C THR A 202 22.91 1.54 -3.41
N VAL A 203 23.27 1.67 -4.69
CA VAL A 203 24.14 2.73 -5.18
C VAL A 203 23.29 3.87 -5.75
N THR A 204 23.45 5.05 -5.17
CA THR A 204 22.84 6.28 -5.66
C THR A 204 23.90 7.18 -6.27
N LEU A 205 23.69 7.60 -7.53
CA LEU A 205 24.53 8.56 -8.21
C LEU A 205 23.79 9.89 -8.36
N SER A 206 24.51 11.00 -8.21
CA SER A 206 24.02 12.32 -8.55
C SER A 206 25.10 13.10 -9.30
N ALA A 207 24.69 13.99 -10.19
CA ALA A 207 25.60 14.89 -10.88
C ALA A 207 25.05 16.30 -10.82
N SER A 208 25.96 17.27 -10.85
CA SER A 208 25.62 18.68 -10.92
C SER A 208 26.58 19.42 -11.82
N ASP A 209 26.06 20.38 -12.58
CA ASP A 209 26.86 21.30 -13.38
C ASP A 209 26.32 22.73 -13.28
N THR A 210 27.20 23.70 -13.04
CA THR A 210 26.81 25.10 -12.75
C THR A 210 26.70 26.00 -13.98
N GLY A 211 27.18 25.55 -15.15
CA GLY A 211 27.28 26.39 -16.34
C GLY A 211 26.25 26.03 -17.39
N SER A 212 26.28 24.78 -17.85
CA SER A 212 25.39 24.27 -18.88
C SER A 212 24.39 23.21 -18.38
N GLY A 213 24.53 22.76 -17.14
CA GLY A 213 23.66 21.73 -16.57
C GLY A 213 24.01 20.33 -17.08
N VAL A 214 23.52 19.29 -16.40
CA VAL A 214 23.87 17.90 -16.70
C VAL A 214 22.99 17.37 -17.84
N PHE A 215 23.62 16.91 -18.92
CA PHE A 215 22.95 16.26 -20.04
C PHE A 215 22.73 14.76 -19.81
N ALA A 216 23.73 14.07 -19.28
CA ALA A 216 23.66 12.63 -19.06
C ALA A 216 24.55 12.17 -17.90
N LEU A 217 23.98 11.35 -17.01
CA LEU A 217 24.70 10.58 -16.00
C LEU A 217 24.73 9.11 -16.42
N ARG A 218 25.91 8.49 -16.40
CA ARG A 218 26.10 7.09 -16.82
C ARG A 218 26.96 6.31 -15.83
N TYR A 219 26.66 5.02 -15.72
CA TYR A 219 27.42 4.08 -14.90
C TYR A 219 27.83 2.83 -15.69
N SER A 220 28.83 2.12 -15.20
CA SER A 220 29.26 0.80 -15.66
C SER A 220 29.46 -0.10 -14.45
N LEU A 221 28.73 -1.20 -14.38
CA LEU A 221 28.82 -2.20 -13.32
C LEU A 221 29.76 -3.33 -13.73
N ASP A 222 30.70 -3.69 -12.85
CA ASP A 222 31.57 -4.87 -12.94
C ASP A 222 32.29 -5.05 -14.28
N GLY A 223 32.77 -3.93 -14.84
CA GLY A 223 33.48 -3.89 -16.12
C GLY A 223 32.58 -3.99 -17.36
N GLY A 224 31.27 -3.80 -17.19
CA GLY A 224 30.30 -3.68 -18.27
C GLY A 224 30.46 -2.44 -19.16
N SER A 225 29.49 -2.22 -20.03
CA SER A 225 29.42 -0.98 -20.83
C SER A 225 28.72 0.12 -20.05
N PHE A 226 29.05 1.38 -20.35
CA PHE A 226 28.36 2.52 -19.74
C PHE A 226 26.89 2.60 -20.18
N THR A 227 25.98 2.55 -19.22
CA THR A 227 24.53 2.68 -19.38
C THR A 227 24.02 3.98 -18.74
N PRO A 228 22.89 4.56 -19.21
CA PRO A 228 22.22 5.64 -18.50
C PRO A 228 21.91 5.27 -17.05
N TYR A 229 22.02 6.24 -16.16
CA TYR A 229 21.58 6.14 -14.77
C TYR A 229 20.27 6.91 -14.63
N ASP A 230 19.17 6.19 -14.49
CA ASP A 230 17.82 6.76 -14.35
C ASP A 230 17.25 6.50 -12.95
N ASP A 231 17.67 5.40 -12.30
CA ASP A 231 17.23 4.96 -10.98
C ASP A 231 18.41 4.41 -10.15
N PRO A 232 18.31 4.42 -8.80
CA PRO A 232 19.28 3.78 -7.92
C PRO A 232 19.52 2.30 -8.25
N LEU A 233 20.78 1.87 -8.14
CA LEU A 233 21.18 0.51 -8.47
C LEU A 233 21.11 -0.36 -7.22
N VAL A 234 20.12 -1.25 -7.16
CA VAL A 234 20.00 -2.24 -6.08
C VAL A 234 20.73 -3.52 -6.48
N LEU A 235 21.77 -3.86 -5.72
CA LEU A 235 22.64 -5.01 -5.96
C LEU A 235 22.48 -6.01 -4.83
N THR A 236 21.92 -7.18 -5.16
CA THR A 236 21.61 -8.26 -4.20
C THR A 236 22.51 -9.48 -4.37
N ALA A 237 23.27 -9.56 -5.47
CA ALA A 237 24.16 -10.67 -5.72
C ALA A 237 25.36 -10.61 -4.75
N PRO A 238 25.70 -11.69 -4.04
CA PRO A 238 26.90 -11.68 -3.20
C PRO A 238 28.18 -11.61 -4.04
N GLY A 239 29.14 -10.80 -3.60
CA GLY A 239 30.43 -10.60 -4.26
C GLY A 239 30.96 -9.17 -4.11
N GLU A 240 32.19 -8.96 -4.59
CA GLU A 240 32.73 -7.62 -4.77
C GLU A 240 32.14 -7.02 -6.04
N HIS A 241 31.61 -5.80 -5.92
CA HIS A 241 31.08 -5.00 -7.02
C HIS A 241 31.90 -3.74 -7.22
N THR A 242 32.11 -3.36 -8.47
CA THR A 242 32.72 -2.10 -8.86
C THR A 242 31.78 -1.33 -9.78
N VAL A 243 31.43 -0.11 -9.38
CA VAL A 243 30.66 0.84 -10.18
C VAL A 243 31.57 1.96 -10.64
N LEU A 244 31.76 2.06 -11.95
CA LEU A 244 32.35 3.23 -12.58
C LEU A 244 31.25 4.20 -12.98
N TYR A 245 31.47 5.50 -12.86
CA TYR A 245 30.47 6.50 -13.18
C TYR A 245 31.08 7.77 -13.78
N ARG A 246 30.31 8.44 -14.63
CA ARG A 246 30.68 9.73 -15.23
C ARG A 246 29.44 10.47 -15.73
N ALA A 247 29.54 11.79 -15.81
CA ALA A 247 28.52 12.64 -16.39
C ALA A 247 29.03 13.43 -17.59
N THR A 248 28.10 13.92 -18.41
CA THR A 248 28.33 14.84 -19.52
C THR A 248 27.36 16.00 -19.38
N ASP A 249 27.81 17.24 -19.55
CA ASP A 249 26.96 18.43 -19.52
C ASP A 249 26.33 18.73 -20.91
N ASN A 250 25.50 19.78 -20.99
CA ASN A 250 24.90 20.21 -22.26
C ASN A 250 25.90 20.86 -23.23
N ALA A 251 27.05 21.36 -22.75
CA ALA A 251 28.15 21.86 -23.57
C ALA A 251 29.07 20.74 -24.15
N GLY A 252 28.89 19.49 -23.68
CA GLY A 252 29.65 18.31 -24.10
C GLY A 252 30.93 18.03 -23.29
N ASN A 253 31.19 18.73 -22.18
CA ASN A 253 32.29 18.39 -21.27
C ASN A 253 31.94 17.12 -20.48
N VAL A 254 32.94 16.28 -20.24
CA VAL A 254 32.78 14.98 -19.56
C VAL A 254 33.55 15.00 -18.26
N SER A 255 32.91 14.57 -17.17
CA SER A 255 33.56 14.42 -15.87
C SER A 255 34.72 13.43 -15.91
N GLU A 256 35.63 13.52 -14.94
CA GLU A 256 36.51 12.39 -14.66
C GLU A 256 35.66 11.14 -14.34
N THR A 257 36.19 9.96 -14.70
CA THR A 257 35.50 8.70 -14.37
C THR A 257 35.75 8.35 -12.92
N GLY A 258 34.70 8.43 -12.11
CA GLY A 258 34.71 7.97 -10.73
C GLY A 258 34.64 6.44 -10.65
N SER A 259 35.06 5.90 -9.50
CA SER A 259 35.05 4.47 -9.22
C SER A 259 34.71 4.24 -7.76
N LEU A 260 33.80 3.31 -7.51
CA LEU A 260 33.33 2.89 -6.20
C LEU A 260 33.34 1.36 -6.15
N THR A 261 33.89 0.80 -5.07
CA THR A 261 33.96 -0.65 -4.87
C THR A 261 33.43 -0.99 -3.49
N PHE A 262 32.60 -2.02 -3.41
CA PHE A 262 32.01 -2.54 -2.17
C PHE A 262 31.72 -4.03 -2.30
N THR A 263 31.46 -4.70 -1.17
CA THR A 263 31.12 -6.12 -1.15
C THR A 263 29.71 -6.30 -0.64
N VAL A 264 28.92 -7.13 -1.35
CA VAL A 264 27.64 -7.64 -0.87
C VAL A 264 27.86 -9.07 -0.36
N VAL A 265 27.37 -9.36 0.83
CA VAL A 265 27.33 -10.72 1.39
C VAL A 265 25.89 -11.19 1.46
N ALA A 266 25.68 -12.51 1.44
CA ALA A 266 24.34 -13.05 1.66
C ALA A 266 23.84 -12.58 3.03
N SER A 267 22.53 -12.32 3.14
CA SER A 267 21.93 -12.13 4.45
C SER A 267 21.98 -13.45 5.20
N ASP A 268 22.80 -13.52 6.25
CA ASP A 268 22.79 -14.64 7.21
C ASP A 268 21.58 -14.55 8.16
N SER A 269 20.58 -13.71 7.87
CA SER A 269 19.33 -13.69 8.61
C SER A 269 18.54 -14.98 8.33
N ASP A 270 18.86 -16.03 9.07
CA ASP A 270 17.95 -17.14 9.28
C ASP A 270 16.71 -16.58 9.99
N ALA A 271 15.64 -16.34 9.23
CA ALA A 271 14.35 -15.87 9.73
C ALA A 271 13.69 -16.90 10.67
N CYS A 272 14.14 -18.16 10.62
CA CYS A 272 13.65 -19.28 11.42
C CYS A 272 14.77 -19.97 12.20
N PRO A 273 15.39 -19.29 13.19
CA PRO A 273 16.45 -19.88 13.99
C PRO A 273 15.93 -21.12 14.75
N GLY A 274 16.51 -22.29 14.45
CA GLY A 274 16.03 -23.57 14.97
C GLY A 274 14.99 -24.26 14.07
N SER A 275 15.00 -23.92 12.78
CA SER A 275 14.21 -24.51 11.71
C SER A 275 14.08 -26.05 11.81
N ASP A 276 12.93 -26.55 11.42
CA ASP A 276 12.66 -27.97 11.31
C ASP A 276 13.48 -28.65 10.21
N VAL A 277 14.56 -29.35 10.59
CA VAL A 277 15.46 -30.03 9.65
C VAL A 277 15.02 -31.45 9.27
N ARG A 278 13.76 -31.83 9.48
CA ARG A 278 13.24 -33.12 9.00
C ARG A 278 13.32 -33.19 7.48
N GLU A 279 13.56 -34.38 6.92
CA GLU A 279 13.75 -34.58 5.47
C GLU A 279 12.49 -34.24 4.65
N THR A 280 11.31 -34.50 5.23
CA THR A 280 10.02 -34.27 4.59
C THR A 280 9.12 -33.37 5.43
N VAL A 281 8.14 -32.76 4.76
CA VAL A 281 7.09 -31.94 5.37
C VAL A 281 6.13 -32.83 6.15
N ILE A 282 6.14 -32.71 7.48
CA ILE A 282 5.33 -33.50 8.41
C ILE A 282 4.39 -32.56 9.18
N ILE A 283 3.10 -32.90 9.21
CA ILE A 283 2.07 -32.12 9.91
C ILE A 283 1.38 -33.00 10.96
N GLY A 284 1.63 -32.70 12.23
CA GLY A 284 1.33 -33.56 13.37
C GLY A 284 2.05 -34.91 13.22
N ASN A 285 1.29 -35.98 12.98
CA ASN A 285 1.82 -37.32 12.73
C ASN A 285 1.68 -37.76 11.25
N ASN A 286 1.37 -36.84 10.34
CA ASN A 286 1.14 -37.16 8.92
C ASN A 286 2.29 -36.62 8.06
N ASP A 287 3.05 -37.54 7.48
CA ASP A 287 4.11 -37.22 6.52
C ASP A 287 3.53 -37.03 5.11
N SER A 288 3.82 -35.88 4.50
CA SER A 288 3.39 -35.56 3.14
C SER A 288 4.27 -36.21 2.06
N THR A 289 5.46 -36.71 2.42
CA THR A 289 6.53 -37.19 1.52
C THR A 289 7.09 -36.13 0.55
N VAL A 290 6.76 -34.86 0.77
CA VAL A 290 7.36 -33.72 0.05
C VAL A 290 8.63 -33.30 0.78
N ALA A 291 9.71 -33.03 0.05
CA ALA A 291 10.97 -32.60 0.64
C ALA A 291 10.76 -31.28 1.41
N ASN A 292 11.29 -31.21 2.63
CA ASN A 292 11.24 -30.00 3.43
C ASN A 292 12.45 -29.11 3.12
N VAL A 293 12.31 -28.26 2.11
CA VAL A 293 13.40 -27.41 1.62
C VAL A 293 13.36 -26.02 2.25
N ASP A 294 14.54 -25.38 2.33
CA ASP A 294 14.71 -23.97 2.68
C ASP A 294 14.10 -23.09 1.57
N THR A 295 13.36 -22.05 1.97
CA THR A 295 12.62 -21.15 1.07
C THR A 295 13.36 -19.86 0.72
N GLY A 296 14.62 -19.69 1.15
CA GLY A 296 15.51 -18.61 0.74
C GLY A 296 15.80 -17.57 1.82
N ASP A 297 15.16 -17.67 2.98
CA ASP A 297 15.32 -16.79 4.15
C ASP A 297 15.67 -17.58 5.43
N GLY A 298 16.08 -18.85 5.31
CA GLY A 298 16.41 -19.74 6.43
C GLY A 298 15.22 -20.52 6.99
N CYS A 299 13.99 -20.22 6.56
CA CYS A 299 12.82 -21.02 6.89
C CYS A 299 12.66 -22.23 5.96
N THR A 300 12.28 -23.38 6.51
CA THR A 300 11.83 -24.53 5.72
C THR A 300 10.32 -24.48 5.47
N ILE A 301 9.83 -25.28 4.52
CA ILE A 301 8.38 -25.43 4.28
C ILE A 301 7.60 -25.78 5.56
N ASN A 302 8.16 -26.61 6.45
CA ASN A 302 7.52 -26.97 7.71
C ASN A 302 7.43 -25.80 8.70
N ASP A 303 8.42 -24.89 8.69
CA ASP A 303 8.37 -23.67 9.49
C ASP A 303 7.27 -22.73 8.98
N LEU A 304 7.12 -22.60 7.66
CA LEU A 304 6.04 -21.79 7.06
C LEU A 304 4.64 -22.38 7.31
N ILE A 305 4.53 -23.70 7.37
CA ILE A 305 3.28 -24.39 7.72
C ILE A 305 2.88 -24.10 9.17
N ASP A 306 3.86 -23.87 10.05
CA ASP A 306 3.69 -23.51 11.45
C ASP A 306 2.74 -24.45 12.21
N GLU A 307 3.05 -25.75 12.27
CA GLU A 307 2.17 -26.73 12.94
C GLU A 307 1.96 -26.46 14.45
N ASN A 308 2.80 -25.63 15.05
CA ASN A 308 2.73 -25.25 16.46
C ASN A 308 2.03 -23.90 16.69
N GLY A 309 1.55 -23.24 15.64
CA GLY A 309 0.84 -21.97 15.71
C GLY A 309 -0.50 -22.05 16.45
N GLU A 310 -0.96 -20.89 16.95
CA GLU A 310 -2.27 -20.77 17.59
C GLU A 310 -3.38 -20.57 16.55
N TYR A 311 -4.10 -21.66 16.24
CA TYR A 311 -5.22 -21.62 15.29
C TYR A 311 -6.57 -21.72 16.00
N ALA A 312 -7.50 -20.83 15.66
CA ALA A 312 -8.85 -20.79 16.27
C ALA A 312 -9.67 -22.08 16.04
N ASN A 313 -9.39 -22.83 14.97
CA ASN A 313 -9.92 -24.17 14.71
C ASN A 313 -9.17 -24.82 13.53
N HIS A 314 -9.39 -26.13 13.35
CA HIS A 314 -8.75 -26.94 12.32
C HIS A 314 -8.99 -26.41 10.90
N GLY A 315 -10.17 -25.83 10.63
CA GLY A 315 -10.47 -25.22 9.34
C GLY A 315 -9.59 -24.00 9.03
N LYS A 316 -9.23 -23.21 10.05
CA LYS A 316 -8.29 -22.09 9.92
C LYS A 316 -6.87 -22.56 9.67
N PHE A 317 -6.42 -23.60 10.37
CA PHE A 317 -5.13 -24.24 10.10
C PHE A 317 -5.04 -24.74 8.65
N VAL A 318 -6.00 -25.54 8.18
CA VAL A 318 -6.00 -26.04 6.80
C VAL A 318 -6.10 -24.91 5.77
N LYS A 319 -6.76 -23.79 6.11
CA LYS A 319 -6.76 -22.59 5.25
C LYS A 319 -5.37 -21.95 5.19
N HIS A 320 -4.66 -21.82 6.31
CA HIS A 320 -3.28 -21.33 6.36
C HIS A 320 -2.34 -22.18 5.50
N VAL A 321 -2.35 -23.51 5.68
CA VAL A 321 -1.52 -24.42 4.86
C VAL A 321 -1.81 -24.26 3.36
N ARG A 322 -3.07 -24.02 2.98
CA ARG A 322 -3.42 -23.72 1.59
C ARG A 322 -2.77 -22.43 1.11
N GLN A 323 -2.84 -21.35 1.89
CA GLN A 323 -2.25 -20.06 1.53
C GLN A 323 -0.73 -20.16 1.37
N VAL A 324 -0.06 -20.85 2.30
CA VAL A 324 1.39 -21.11 2.23
C VAL A 324 1.73 -21.91 0.98
N THR A 325 1.05 -23.03 0.74
CA THR A 325 1.34 -23.88 -0.43
C THR A 325 0.91 -23.24 -1.76
N ASP A 326 -0.08 -22.35 -1.78
CA ASP A 326 -0.42 -21.53 -2.95
C ASP A 326 0.75 -20.62 -3.33
N ALA A 327 1.36 -19.94 -2.36
CA ALA A 327 2.53 -19.08 -2.57
C ALA A 327 3.74 -19.89 -3.04
N LEU A 328 4.06 -21.01 -2.37
CA LEU A 328 5.19 -21.87 -2.76
C LEU A 328 5.08 -22.45 -4.18
N VAL A 329 3.86 -22.68 -4.68
CA VAL A 329 3.64 -23.06 -6.08
C VAL A 329 3.88 -21.88 -7.03
N ALA A 330 3.41 -20.67 -6.66
CA ALA A 330 3.62 -19.48 -7.47
C ALA A 330 5.12 -19.14 -7.62
N ASP A 331 5.91 -19.38 -6.56
CA ASP A 331 7.35 -19.18 -6.52
C ASP A 331 8.15 -20.34 -7.14
N GLY A 332 7.46 -21.41 -7.57
CA GLY A 332 8.08 -22.57 -8.22
C GLY A 332 8.88 -23.48 -7.27
N ILE A 333 8.72 -23.33 -5.96
CA ILE A 333 9.42 -24.10 -4.92
C ILE A 333 8.85 -25.52 -4.83
N ILE A 334 7.53 -25.67 -4.98
CA ILE A 334 6.84 -26.97 -5.06
C ILE A 334 5.91 -27.04 -6.26
N SER A 335 5.62 -28.24 -6.74
CA SER A 335 4.61 -28.49 -7.77
C SER A 335 3.18 -28.54 -7.20
N ASP A 336 2.18 -28.38 -8.07
CA ASP A 336 0.76 -28.60 -7.70
C ASP A 336 0.50 -30.00 -7.12
N GLN A 337 1.25 -31.01 -7.59
CA GLN A 337 1.16 -32.38 -7.06
C GLN A 337 1.71 -32.47 -5.64
N GLU A 338 2.80 -31.78 -5.34
CA GLU A 338 3.38 -31.68 -3.99
C GLU A 338 2.48 -30.93 -3.03
N LYS A 339 1.94 -29.79 -3.45
CA LYS A 339 0.90 -29.07 -2.72
C LYS A 339 -0.28 -29.98 -2.38
N GLY A 340 -0.77 -30.78 -3.32
CA GLY A 340 -1.83 -31.75 -3.08
C GLY A 340 -1.51 -32.76 -1.97
N ARG A 341 -0.25 -33.21 -1.87
CA ARG A 341 0.22 -34.12 -0.81
C ARG A 341 0.31 -33.43 0.55
N ILE A 342 0.85 -32.20 0.61
CA ILE A 342 0.91 -31.40 1.85
C ILE A 342 -0.50 -31.12 2.38
N MET A 343 -1.42 -30.69 1.49
CA MET A 343 -2.82 -30.45 1.85
C MET A 343 -3.53 -31.72 2.37
N ASN A 344 -3.18 -32.90 1.84
CA ASN A 344 -3.70 -34.17 2.34
C ASN A 344 -3.21 -34.48 3.75
N ALA A 345 -1.92 -34.24 4.02
CA ALA A 345 -1.34 -34.40 5.36
C ALA A 345 -1.99 -33.43 6.36
N ALA A 346 -2.18 -32.17 5.99
CA ALA A 346 -2.84 -31.16 6.83
C ALA A 346 -4.29 -31.53 7.15
N ALA A 347 -5.07 -31.96 6.16
CA ALA A 347 -6.48 -32.35 6.36
C ALA A 347 -6.64 -33.59 7.27
N ARG A 348 -5.59 -34.41 7.41
CA ARG A 348 -5.56 -35.60 8.28
C ARG A 348 -4.94 -35.33 9.65
N SER A 349 -4.29 -34.18 9.84
CA SER A 349 -3.62 -33.85 11.09
C SER A 349 -4.63 -33.52 12.19
N ASP A 350 -4.15 -33.56 13.44
CA ASP A 350 -4.92 -33.15 14.61
C ASP A 350 -4.66 -31.69 15.00
N VAL A 351 -3.89 -30.95 14.19
CA VAL A 351 -3.52 -29.56 14.44
C VAL A 351 -4.76 -28.66 14.40
N GLY A 352 -4.95 -27.85 15.44
CA GLY A 352 -6.10 -26.95 15.58
C GLY A 352 -7.44 -27.63 15.87
N LYS A 353 -7.48 -28.93 16.19
CA LYS A 353 -8.71 -29.64 16.59
C LYS A 353 -9.11 -29.39 18.05
#